data_AF-A0A3M6G413-F1
#
_entry.id   AF-A0A3M6G413-F1
#
_cell.length_a   1.000
_cell.length_b   1.000
_cell.length_c   1.000
_cell.angle_alpha   90.00
_cell.angle_beta   90.00
_cell.angle_gamma   90.00
#
_symmetry.space_group_name_H-M   'P 1'
#
loop_
_entity.id
_entity.type
_entity.pdbx_description
1 polymer ?
#
loop_
_entity_poly.entity_id
_entity_poly.type
_entity_poly.pdbx_seq_one_letter_code
_entity_poly.pdbx_strand_id
1 'polypeptide(L)'
;MISTATRAPGLVATMLAAMPQEHERSLGLWHAEWETLPELCCLVSGSLQQALQVLPGLQVDAERMASNLQSTKGLVLAEAVSIALAQRIGRDAAHHLVEQCCRRAVEQGAHLRQVLGETPQVSEQFSSDELDRLLDPAHYLGHARQWVERAVAEHTRISR
;
A
#
# COMPACT_ATOMS: atom_id res chain seq x y z
N MET A 1 -12.11 14.26 7.91
CA MET A 1 -11.40 12.96 7.91
C MET A 1 -10.06 13.03 8.66
N ILE A 2 -9.03 13.73 8.17
CA ILE A 2 -7.73 13.81 8.90
C ILE A 2 -7.89 14.46 10.28
N SER A 3 -8.58 15.61 10.37
CA SER A 3 -8.85 16.27 11.65
C SER A 3 -9.55 15.33 12.65
N THR A 4 -10.60 14.61 12.22
CA THR A 4 -11.27 13.59 13.04
C THR A 4 -10.28 12.51 13.51
N ALA A 5 -9.43 11.97 12.63
CA ALA A 5 -8.45 10.96 12.98
C ALA A 5 -7.40 11.46 13.99
N THR A 6 -7.07 12.77 13.98
CA THR A 6 -6.18 13.38 14.96
C THR A 6 -6.87 13.63 16.31
N ARG A 7 -8.15 14.05 16.31
CA ARG A 7 -8.87 14.45 17.53
C ARG A 7 -9.51 13.28 18.27
N ALA A 8 -10.06 12.31 17.54
CA ALA A 8 -10.82 11.20 18.13
C ALA A 8 -10.02 10.38 19.16
N PRO A 9 -8.72 10.05 18.96
CA PRO A 9 -7.96 9.32 19.97
C PRO A 9 -7.89 10.04 21.32
N GLY A 10 -7.77 11.38 21.33
CA GLY A 10 -7.76 12.17 22.55
C GLY A 10 -9.09 12.14 23.29
N LEU A 11 -10.21 12.28 22.56
CA LEU A 11 -11.56 12.18 23.14
C LEU A 11 -11.84 10.78 23.70
N VAL A 12 -11.42 9.73 22.98
CA VAL A 12 -11.51 8.34 23.47
C VAL A 12 -10.66 8.15 24.72
N ALA A 13 -9.45 8.72 24.78
CA ALA A 13 -8.62 8.66 25.98
C ALA A 13 -9.30 9.34 27.19
N THR A 14 -9.98 10.47 26.98
CA THR A 14 -10.80 11.12 28.03
C THR A 14 -11.91 10.19 28.53
N MET A 15 -12.63 9.51 27.64
CA MET A 15 -13.67 8.54 28.03
C MET A 15 -13.08 7.37 28.84
N LEU A 16 -11.92 6.85 28.44
CA LEU A 16 -11.24 5.78 29.19
C LEU A 16 -10.74 6.25 30.56
N ALA A 17 -10.23 7.49 30.64
CA ALA A 17 -9.79 8.08 31.90
C ALA A 17 -10.94 8.36 32.87
N ALA A 18 -12.17 8.52 32.36
CA ALA A 18 -13.38 8.68 33.17
C ALA A 18 -13.91 7.37 33.76
N MET A 19 -13.44 6.19 33.32
CA MET A 19 -13.97 4.90 33.78
C MET A 19 -13.94 4.61 35.29
N PRO A 20 -12.92 5.00 36.09
CA PRO A 20 -12.88 4.70 37.53
C PRO A 20 -13.79 5.64 38.34
N GLN A 21 -15.10 5.57 38.08
CA GLN A 21 -16.13 6.36 38.75
C GLN A 21 -16.28 5.91 40.21
N GLU A 22 -16.10 6.82 41.17
CA GLU A 22 -16.19 6.52 42.61
C GLU A 22 -17.65 6.34 43.10
N HIS A 23 -17.86 5.34 43.97
CA HIS A 23 -19.11 5.07 44.68
C HIS A 23 -20.34 4.97 43.76
N GLU A 24 -21.48 5.55 44.15
CA GLU A 24 -22.74 5.51 43.39
C GLU A 24 -22.82 6.58 42.28
N ARG A 25 -22.02 7.66 42.37
CA ARG A 25 -21.95 8.74 41.38
C ARG A 25 -20.71 9.62 41.59
N SER A 26 -19.73 9.53 40.69
CA SER A 26 -18.55 10.40 40.77
C SER A 26 -18.88 11.85 40.39
N LEU A 27 -18.21 12.77 41.07
CA LEU A 27 -18.15 14.18 40.68
C LEU A 27 -16.88 14.41 39.86
N GLY A 28 -16.99 15.16 38.76
CA GLY A 28 -15.87 15.36 37.83
C GLY A 28 -15.81 14.32 36.72
N LEU A 29 -15.50 13.05 37.02
CA LEU A 29 -15.31 12.02 35.98
C LEU A 29 -16.57 11.81 35.13
N TRP A 30 -17.75 11.67 35.76
CA TRP A 30 -19.03 11.60 35.05
C TRP A 30 -19.33 12.86 34.22
N HIS A 31 -18.93 14.04 34.71
CA HIS A 31 -19.17 15.32 34.03
C HIS A 31 -18.27 15.48 32.80
N ALA A 32 -17.05 14.92 32.84
CA ALA A 32 -16.10 14.94 31.73
C ALA A 32 -16.63 14.20 30.49
N GLU A 33 -17.57 13.28 30.66
CA GLU A 33 -18.19 12.54 29.55
C GLU A 33 -19.20 13.37 28.75
N TRP A 34 -19.82 14.37 29.38
CA TRP A 34 -21.02 15.06 28.86
C TRP A 34 -20.82 15.69 27.50
N GLU A 35 -19.69 16.36 27.27
CA GLU A 35 -19.35 16.97 25.98
C GLU A 35 -18.44 16.07 25.15
N THR A 36 -17.62 15.25 25.80
CA THR A 36 -16.63 14.39 25.13
C THR A 36 -17.31 13.39 24.20
N LEU A 37 -18.37 12.72 24.66
CA LEU A 37 -19.06 11.70 23.86
C LEU A 37 -19.84 12.32 22.68
N PRO A 38 -20.68 13.37 22.87
CA PRO A 38 -21.33 14.05 21.75
C PRO A 38 -20.34 14.61 20.73
N GLU A 39 -19.23 15.21 21.18
CA GLU A 39 -18.22 15.73 20.27
C GLU A 39 -17.59 14.60 19.43
N LEU A 40 -17.27 13.46 20.04
CA LEU A 40 -16.75 12.30 19.33
C LEU A 40 -17.74 11.81 18.27
N CYS A 41 -19.02 11.70 18.61
CA CYS A 41 -20.08 11.33 17.66
C CYS A 41 -20.20 12.33 16.49
N CYS A 42 -20.18 13.63 16.79
CA CYS A 42 -20.21 14.69 15.78
C CYS A 42 -19.01 14.61 14.83
N LEU A 43 -17.79 14.45 15.36
CA LEU A 43 -16.57 14.35 14.55
C LEU A 43 -16.58 13.13 13.62
N VAL A 44 -17.06 11.97 14.12
CA VAL A 44 -17.16 10.75 13.32
C VAL A 44 -18.23 10.90 12.25
N SER A 45 -19.41 11.43 12.60
CA SER A 45 -20.51 11.64 11.64
C SER A 45 -20.10 12.57 10.49
N GLY A 46 -19.44 13.70 10.79
CA GLY A 46 -18.92 14.61 9.77
C GLY A 46 -17.83 13.97 8.91
N SER A 47 -16.99 13.11 9.49
CA SER A 47 -16.00 12.35 8.73
C SER A 47 -16.63 11.35 7.77
N LEU A 48 -17.68 10.64 8.21
CA LEU A 48 -18.44 9.71 7.39
C LEU A 48 -19.17 10.43 6.26
N GLN A 49 -19.80 11.58 6.55
CA GLN A 49 -20.44 12.42 5.54
C GLN A 49 -19.45 12.84 4.45
N GLN A 50 -18.25 13.29 4.84
CA GLN A 50 -17.22 13.67 3.88
C GLN A 50 -16.75 12.46 3.05
N ALA A 51 -16.59 11.29 3.68
CA ALA A 51 -16.20 10.07 2.97
C ALA A 51 -17.26 9.67 1.92
N LEU A 52 -18.54 9.72 2.29
CA LEU A 52 -19.67 9.44 1.39
C LEU A 52 -19.76 10.43 0.23
N GLN A 53 -19.31 11.68 0.41
CA GLN A 53 -19.26 12.67 -0.66
C GLN A 53 -18.08 12.44 -1.61
N VAL A 54 -16.90 12.11 -1.08
CA VAL A 54 -15.65 12.04 -1.87
C VAL A 54 -15.53 10.70 -2.61
N LEU A 55 -15.84 9.58 -1.96
CA LEU A 55 -15.59 8.25 -2.53
C LEU A 55 -16.33 7.99 -3.87
N PRO A 56 -17.62 8.36 -4.05
CA PRO A 56 -18.31 8.15 -5.33
C PRO A 56 -17.78 9.02 -6.47
N GLY A 57 -17.17 10.17 -6.15
CA GLY A 57 -16.64 11.13 -7.12
C GLY A 57 -15.12 11.04 -7.32
N LEU A 58 -14.45 10.03 -6.74
CA LEU A 58 -13.01 9.89 -6.81
C LEU A 58 -12.57 9.64 -8.27
N GLN A 59 -11.69 10.49 -8.79
CA GLN A 59 -11.12 10.36 -10.12
C GLN A 59 -9.77 9.64 -10.03
N VAL A 60 -9.62 8.55 -10.79
CA VAL A 60 -8.38 7.77 -10.86
C VAL A 60 -7.71 8.02 -12.21
N ASP A 61 -6.45 8.46 -12.16
CA ASP A 61 -5.61 8.66 -13.34
C ASP A 61 -4.66 7.48 -13.50
N ALA A 62 -5.09 6.48 -14.29
CA ALA A 62 -4.33 5.26 -14.52
C ALA A 62 -3.03 5.50 -15.32
N GLU A 63 -3.03 6.48 -16.24
CA GLU A 63 -1.85 6.86 -17.01
C GLU A 63 -0.78 7.46 -16.10
N ARG A 64 -1.19 8.33 -15.17
CA ARG A 64 -0.28 8.88 -14.16
C ARG A 64 0.24 7.81 -13.22
N MET A 65 -0.58 6.83 -12.82
CA MET A 65 -0.12 5.67 -12.04
C MET A 65 0.96 4.87 -12.79
N ALA A 66 0.75 4.58 -14.07
CA ALA A 66 1.73 3.89 -14.91
C ALA A 66 3.02 4.72 -15.07
N SER A 67 2.91 6.03 -15.29
CA SER A 67 4.07 6.94 -15.35
C SER A 67 4.84 6.99 -14.04
N ASN A 68 4.16 7.02 -12.89
CA ASN A 68 4.81 7.03 -11.58
C ASN A 68 5.60 5.74 -11.34
N LEU A 69 5.13 4.58 -11.82
CA LEU A 69 5.87 3.31 -11.75
C LEU A 69 7.18 3.35 -12.56
N GLN A 70 7.23 4.15 -13.63
CA GLN A 70 8.44 4.35 -14.43
C GLN A 70 9.46 5.29 -13.77
N SER A 71 9.12 5.97 -12.67
CA SER A 71 10.02 6.92 -11.99
C SER A 71 11.33 6.28 -11.50
N THR A 72 11.29 4.99 -11.14
CA THR A 72 12.48 4.22 -10.73
C THR A 72 13.17 3.52 -11.89
N LYS A 73 12.74 3.76 -13.15
CA LYS A 73 13.30 3.14 -14.37
C LYS A 73 13.40 1.60 -14.28
N GLY A 74 12.35 0.96 -13.78
CA GLY A 74 12.25 -0.49 -13.63
C GLY A 74 12.90 -1.09 -12.38
N LEU A 75 13.61 -0.32 -11.56
CA LEU A 75 14.28 -0.84 -10.35
C LEU A 75 13.30 -1.43 -9.32
N VAL A 76 12.08 -0.91 -9.22
CA VAL A 76 11.02 -1.45 -8.34
C VAL A 76 10.63 -2.90 -8.69
N LEU A 77 10.92 -3.35 -9.91
CA LEU A 77 10.64 -4.72 -10.38
C LEU A 77 11.88 -5.63 -10.39
N ALA A 78 13.00 -5.19 -9.82
CA ALA A 78 14.22 -6.00 -9.77
C ALA A 78 14.01 -7.36 -9.06
N GLU A 79 13.15 -7.40 -8.04
CA GLU A 79 12.79 -8.63 -7.33
C GLU A 79 12.14 -9.66 -8.28
N ALA A 80 11.23 -9.23 -9.14
CA ALA A 80 10.54 -10.11 -10.09
C ALA A 80 11.55 -10.84 -11.00
N VAL A 81 12.54 -10.10 -11.50
CA VAL A 81 13.64 -10.67 -12.29
C VAL A 81 14.51 -11.59 -11.45
N SER A 82 14.86 -11.20 -10.22
CA SER A 82 15.69 -12.00 -9.32
C SER A 82 15.06 -13.36 -8.98
N ILE A 83 13.76 -13.39 -8.70
CA ILE A 83 13.02 -14.64 -8.44
C ILE A 83 13.03 -15.54 -9.67
N ALA A 84 12.74 -14.99 -10.85
CA ALA A 84 12.72 -15.76 -12.09
C ALA A 84 14.11 -16.30 -12.44
N LEU A 85 15.15 -15.48 -12.24
CA LEU A 85 16.53 -15.84 -12.55
C LEU A 85 17.08 -16.87 -11.56
N ALA A 86 16.67 -16.81 -10.28
CA ALA A 86 17.05 -17.78 -9.25
C ALA A 86 16.64 -19.22 -9.61
N GLN A 87 15.55 -19.39 -10.35
CA GLN A 87 15.12 -20.70 -10.84
C GLN A 87 16.02 -21.26 -11.95
N ARG A 88 16.81 -20.41 -12.63
CA ARG A 88 17.70 -20.80 -13.73
C ARG A 88 19.15 -20.98 -13.28
N ILE A 89 19.67 -20.08 -12.45
CA ILE A 89 21.11 -20.06 -12.07
C ILE A 89 21.37 -20.20 -10.56
N GLY A 90 20.33 -20.40 -9.77
CA GLY A 90 20.43 -20.46 -8.30
C GLY A 90 20.29 -19.09 -7.65
N ARG A 91 19.82 -19.10 -6.40
CA ARG A 91 19.41 -17.91 -5.65
C ARG A 91 20.54 -16.89 -5.43
N ASP A 92 21.68 -17.34 -4.95
CA ASP A 92 22.79 -16.45 -4.60
C ASP A 92 23.38 -15.78 -5.85
N ALA A 93 23.56 -16.55 -6.93
CA ALA A 93 24.06 -16.04 -8.20
C ALA A 93 23.07 -15.03 -8.82
N ALA A 94 21.77 -15.33 -8.81
CA ALA A 94 20.74 -14.43 -9.32
C ALA A 94 20.66 -13.12 -8.53
N HIS A 95 20.78 -13.19 -7.20
CA HIS A 95 20.78 -12.01 -6.35
C HIS A 95 21.94 -11.07 -6.69
N HIS A 96 23.17 -11.59 -6.69
CA HIS A 96 24.36 -10.79 -7.00
C HIS A 96 24.32 -10.21 -8.42
N LEU A 97 23.87 -10.98 -9.41
CA LEU A 97 23.81 -10.53 -10.79
C LEU A 97 22.77 -9.42 -11.01
N VAL A 98 21.57 -9.56 -10.42
CA VAL A 98 20.55 -8.50 -10.50
C VAL A 98 20.98 -7.27 -9.72
N GLU A 99 21.62 -7.43 -8.56
CA GLU A 99 22.18 -6.30 -7.79
C GLU A 99 23.20 -5.51 -8.61
N GLN A 100 24.12 -6.21 -9.29
CA GLN A 100 25.10 -5.58 -10.20
C GLN A 100 24.40 -4.82 -11.34
N CYS A 101 23.36 -5.40 -11.93
CA CYS A 101 22.57 -4.75 -12.98
C CYS A 101 21.85 -3.50 -12.45
N CYS A 102 21.24 -3.56 -11.26
CA CYS A 102 20.62 -2.40 -10.63
C CYS A 102 21.63 -1.28 -10.39
N ARG A 103 22.82 -1.61 -9.87
CA ARG A 103 23.90 -0.63 -9.65
C ARG A 103 24.32 0.04 -10.94
N ARG A 104 24.54 -0.75 -12.00
CA ARG A 104 24.88 -0.23 -13.34
C ARG A 104 23.77 0.66 -13.91
N ALA A 105 22.51 0.29 -13.75
CA ALA A 105 21.37 1.11 -14.20
C ALA A 105 21.31 2.47 -13.49
N VAL A 106 21.59 2.51 -12.19
CA VAL A 106 21.67 3.76 -11.42
C VAL A 106 22.85 4.61 -11.88
N GLU A 107 24.06 4.04 -11.97
CA GLU A 107 25.28 4.74 -12.39
C GLU A 107 25.16 5.36 -13.79
N GLN A 108 24.52 4.64 -14.71
CA GLN A 108 24.32 5.09 -16.10
C GLN A 108 23.07 5.94 -16.29
N GLY A 109 22.20 6.03 -15.27
CA GLY A 109 20.86 6.61 -15.41
C GLY A 109 20.00 5.89 -16.46
N ALA A 110 20.27 4.62 -16.75
CA ALA A 110 19.57 3.81 -17.75
C ALA A 110 18.37 3.06 -17.15
N HIS A 111 17.52 2.49 -18.00
CA HIS A 111 16.44 1.63 -17.56
C HIS A 111 16.95 0.22 -17.24
N LEU A 112 16.47 -0.40 -16.15
CA LEU A 112 16.90 -1.74 -15.74
C LEU A 112 16.72 -2.77 -16.86
N ARG A 113 15.62 -2.67 -17.62
CA ARG A 113 15.34 -3.48 -18.82
C ARG A 113 16.48 -3.50 -19.84
N GLN A 114 17.08 -2.33 -20.09
CA GLN A 114 18.18 -2.18 -21.04
C GLN A 114 19.42 -2.88 -20.48
N VAL A 115 19.78 -2.58 -19.23
CA VAL A 115 20.96 -3.13 -18.56
C VAL A 115 20.92 -4.65 -18.46
N LEU A 116 19.75 -5.24 -18.17
CA LEU A 116 19.57 -6.68 -18.14
C LEU A 116 19.73 -7.30 -19.54
N GLY A 117 19.19 -6.65 -20.59
CA GLY A 117 19.33 -7.13 -21.97
C GLY A 117 20.76 -7.08 -22.50
N GLU A 118 21.55 -6.10 -22.04
CA GLU A 118 22.96 -5.94 -22.39
C GLU A 118 23.90 -6.84 -21.57
N THR A 119 23.39 -7.53 -20.54
CA THR A 119 24.21 -8.39 -19.67
C THR A 119 24.13 -9.84 -20.16
N PRO A 120 25.23 -10.42 -20.72
CA PRO A 120 25.20 -11.74 -21.33
C PRO A 120 24.67 -12.84 -20.40
N GLN A 121 25.07 -12.80 -19.13
CA GLN A 121 24.65 -13.79 -18.13
C GLN A 121 23.12 -13.76 -17.87
N VAL A 122 22.44 -12.67 -18.24
CA VAL A 122 20.98 -12.55 -18.13
C VAL A 122 20.31 -12.83 -19.48
N SER A 123 20.84 -12.31 -20.59
CA SER A 123 20.27 -12.50 -21.92
C SER A 123 20.46 -13.91 -22.49
N GLU A 124 21.44 -14.66 -22.00
CA GLU A 124 21.54 -16.12 -22.22
C GLU A 124 20.43 -16.89 -21.50
N GLN A 125 19.91 -16.32 -20.41
CA GLN A 125 18.89 -16.94 -19.58
C GLN A 125 17.49 -16.49 -19.94
N PHE A 126 17.27 -15.33 -20.56
CA PHE A 126 15.94 -14.84 -20.92
C PHE A 126 15.94 -14.24 -22.32
N SER A 127 14.88 -14.55 -23.07
CA SER A 127 14.54 -13.81 -24.29
C SER A 127 14.14 -12.36 -23.98
N SER A 128 14.19 -11.51 -25.01
CA SER A 128 13.72 -10.12 -24.92
C SER A 128 12.28 -10.05 -24.38
N ASP A 129 11.39 -10.86 -24.94
CA ASP A 129 9.97 -10.88 -24.57
C ASP A 129 9.75 -11.35 -23.12
N GLU A 130 10.57 -12.27 -22.62
CA GLU A 130 10.53 -12.67 -21.20
C GLU A 130 10.96 -11.53 -20.28
N LEU A 131 12.01 -10.79 -20.64
CA LEU A 131 12.44 -9.62 -19.88
C LEU A 131 11.41 -8.49 -19.91
N ASP A 132 10.75 -8.27 -21.05
CA ASP A 132 9.65 -7.30 -21.17
C ASP A 132 8.47 -7.69 -20.28
N ARG A 133 8.12 -8.98 -20.22
CA ARG A 133 7.07 -9.48 -19.33
C ARG A 133 7.44 -9.36 -17.84
N LEU A 134 8.68 -9.70 -17.47
CA LEU A 134 9.14 -9.62 -16.07
C LEU A 134 9.22 -8.18 -15.55
N LEU A 135 9.44 -7.22 -16.45
CA LEU A 135 9.49 -5.79 -16.13
C LEU A 135 8.19 -5.03 -16.47
N ASP A 136 7.11 -5.76 -16.73
CA ASP A 136 5.76 -5.21 -16.79
C ASP A 136 5.11 -5.28 -15.39
N PRO A 137 4.80 -4.13 -14.75
CA PRO A 137 4.14 -4.12 -13.44
C PRO A 137 2.83 -4.91 -13.38
N ALA A 138 2.10 -5.02 -14.50
CA ALA A 138 0.84 -5.77 -14.56
C ALA A 138 1.03 -7.27 -14.27
N HIS A 139 2.24 -7.81 -14.47
CA HIS A 139 2.58 -9.20 -14.22
C HIS A 139 3.14 -9.46 -12.81
N TYR A 140 3.29 -8.43 -11.98
CA TYR A 140 3.84 -8.54 -10.62
C TYR A 140 2.88 -8.01 -9.53
N LEU A 141 1.59 -8.34 -9.68
CA LEU A 141 0.52 -7.91 -8.75
C LEU A 141 0.28 -8.89 -7.58
N GLY A 142 0.94 -10.04 -7.59
CA GLY A 142 0.76 -11.11 -6.59
C GLY A 142 -0.72 -11.46 -6.42
N HIS A 143 -1.20 -11.39 -5.17
CA HIS A 143 -2.57 -11.72 -4.81
C HIS A 143 -3.54 -10.52 -4.79
N ALA A 144 -3.17 -9.36 -5.36
CA ALA A 144 -3.96 -8.13 -5.29
C ALA A 144 -5.44 -8.34 -5.63
N ARG A 145 -5.74 -9.03 -6.75
CA ARG A 145 -7.12 -9.32 -7.16
C ARG A 145 -7.85 -10.23 -6.16
N GLN A 146 -7.18 -11.26 -5.64
CA GLN A 146 -7.78 -12.18 -4.68
C GLN A 146 -8.15 -11.47 -3.37
N TRP A 147 -7.36 -10.50 -2.92
CA TRP A 147 -7.70 -9.69 -1.75
C TRP A 147 -8.94 -8.82 -1.98
N VAL A 148 -9.04 -8.19 -3.15
CA VAL A 148 -10.22 -7.40 -3.54
C VAL A 148 -11.47 -8.29 -3.56
N GLU A 149 -11.40 -9.45 -4.21
CA GLU A 149 -12.51 -10.41 -4.30
C GLU A 149 -12.99 -10.85 -2.91
N ARG A 150 -12.06 -11.15 -1.99
CA ARG A 150 -12.40 -11.53 -0.61
C ARG A 150 -13.09 -10.40 0.15
N ALA A 151 -12.62 -9.17 0.02
CA ALA A 151 -13.23 -8.01 0.69
C ALA A 151 -14.66 -7.74 0.17
N VAL A 152 -14.88 -7.83 -1.14
CA VAL A 152 -16.21 -7.65 -1.75
C VAL A 152 -17.17 -8.78 -1.37
N ALA A 153 -16.69 -10.03 -1.34
CA ALA A 153 -17.49 -11.17 -0.91
C ALA A 153 -17.97 -11.01 0.54
N GLU A 154 -17.07 -10.58 1.43
CA GLU A 154 -17.40 -10.35 2.84
C GLU A 154 -18.40 -9.19 3.01
N HIS A 155 -18.21 -8.08 2.29
CA HIS A 155 -19.17 -6.97 2.29
C HIS A 155 -20.56 -7.44 1.86
N THR A 156 -20.65 -8.21 0.78
CA THR A 156 -21.92 -8.75 0.28
C THR A 156 -22.59 -9.71 1.28
N ARG A 157 -21.80 -10.47 2.05
CA ARG A 157 -22.29 -11.37 3.10
C ARG A 157 -22.92 -10.61 4.28
N ILE A 158 -22.31 -9.49 4.68
CA ILE A 158 -22.78 -8.67 5.82
C ILE A 158 -23.97 -7.79 5.43
N SER A 159 -24.05 -7.35 4.17
CA SER A 159 -25.12 -6.48 3.69
C SER A 159 -26.41 -7.21 3.28
N ARG A 160 -26.45 -8.55 3.39
CA ARG A 160 -27.66 -9.36 3.28
C ARG A 160 -28.25 -9.63 4.65
#